data_AF-A0A7C3NMY3-F1
#
_entry.id   AF-A0A7C3NMY3-F1
#
_cell.length_a   1.000
_cell.length_b   1.000
_cell.length_c   1.000
_cell.angle_alpha   90.00
_cell.angle_beta   90.00
_cell.angle_gamma   90.00
#
_symmetry.space_group_name_H-M   'P 1'
#
loop_
_entity.id
_entity.type
_entity.pdbx_description
1 polymer ?
#
loop_
_entity_poly.entity_id
_entity_poly.type
_entity_poly.pdbx_seq_one_letter_code
_entity_poly.pdbx_strand_id
1 'polypeptide(L)'
;MPSTAFLKPRIIDVQNISPYHAKLTMEPFERGYGHTLGNALRRTLLSSMPGYAATEVKITGVLHEYSTLDGVQEDVVDLLLNLKGIVLKLHNRDEALLSLKKSGEGVVTAGDIEPMHDVEIVNPDHVIAHLAAGGKLDMQIKVEQGRG
;
A
#
# COMPACT_ATOMS: atom_id res chain seq x y z
N MET A 1 17.84 35.62 36.82
CA MET A 1 16.59 35.57 36.04
C MET A 1 16.34 34.12 35.67
N PRO A 2 15.21 33.50 36.01
CA PRO A 2 14.96 32.12 35.61
C PRO A 2 14.91 32.09 34.07
N SER A 3 15.64 31.15 33.49
CA SER A 3 15.80 31.02 32.04
C SER A 3 14.44 30.82 31.37
N THR A 4 14.04 31.80 30.55
CA THR A 4 12.85 31.81 29.69
C THR A 4 12.96 30.81 28.52
N ALA A 5 13.42 29.59 28.80
CA ALA A 5 13.65 28.57 27.79
C ALA A 5 12.41 27.68 27.68
N PHE A 6 11.79 27.70 26.50
CA PHE A 6 10.66 26.82 26.18
C PHE A 6 11.04 25.34 26.33
N LEU A 7 10.08 24.54 26.81
CA LEU A 7 10.15 23.09 26.79
C LEU A 7 10.25 22.60 25.35
N LYS A 8 11.29 21.79 25.08
CA LYS A 8 11.47 21.12 23.79
C LYS A 8 11.16 19.63 24.01
N PRO A 9 10.28 19.01 23.20
CA PRO A 9 10.05 17.57 23.29
C PRO A 9 11.36 16.85 22.95
N ARG A 10 11.80 15.97 23.86
CA ARG A 10 13.06 15.21 23.71
C ARG A 10 12.85 13.71 23.88
N ILE A 11 11.81 13.33 24.62
CA ILE A 11 11.45 11.95 24.84
C ILE A 11 10.43 11.59 23.77
N ILE A 12 10.77 10.58 22.97
CA ILE A 12 9.88 9.97 21.99
C ILE A 12 9.81 8.49 22.37
N ASP A 13 8.71 8.09 22.98
CA ASP A 13 8.42 6.69 23.27
C ASP A 13 7.62 6.09 22.10
N VAL A 14 8.07 4.92 21.62
CA VAL A 14 7.47 4.23 20.48
C VAL A 14 6.97 2.88 20.93
N GLN A 15 5.65 2.72 21.00
CA GLN A 15 5.00 1.47 21.37
C GLN A 15 4.46 0.80 20.10
N ASN A 16 5.11 -0.29 19.67
CA ASN A 16 4.64 -1.10 18.55
C ASN A 16 3.53 -2.04 19.03
N ILE A 17 2.29 -1.81 18.59
CA ILE A 17 1.11 -2.59 18.97
C ILE A 17 0.96 -3.81 18.04
N SER A 18 1.22 -3.61 16.74
CA SER A 18 1.28 -4.68 15.74
C SER A 18 2.26 -4.27 14.62
N PRO A 19 2.56 -5.16 13.65
CA PRO A 19 3.44 -4.81 12.52
C PRO A 19 3.00 -3.56 11.73
N TYR A 20 1.71 -3.22 11.77
CA TYR A 20 1.13 -2.10 11.03
C TYR A 20 0.46 -1.04 11.93
N HIS A 21 0.67 -1.11 13.25
CA HIS A 21 0.11 -0.17 14.20
C HIS A 21 1.11 0.18 15.30
N ALA A 22 1.46 1.46 15.41
CA ALA A 22 2.32 1.98 16.46
C ALA A 22 1.69 3.21 17.13
N LYS A 23 1.96 3.37 18.43
CA LYS A 23 1.61 4.55 19.22
C LYS A 23 2.87 5.29 19.60
N LEU A 24 2.93 6.57 19.22
CA LEU A 24 4.02 7.47 19.56
C LEU A 24 3.61 8.40 20.70
N THR A 25 4.42 8.51 21.74
CA THR A 25 4.24 9.48 22.83
C THR A 25 5.43 10.43 22.85
N MET A 26 5.16 11.74 22.82
CA MET A 26 6.19 12.77 22.81
C MET A 26 6.04 13.71 24.01
N GLU A 27 7.13 13.99 24.72
CA GLU A 27 7.14 14.88 25.88
C GLU A 27 8.53 15.51 26.15
N PRO A 28 8.61 16.62 26.92
CA PRO A 28 7.52 17.46 27.41
C PRO A 28 7.07 18.52 26.38
N PHE A 29 5.82 18.97 26.48
CA PHE A 29 5.27 20.09 25.70
C PHE A 29 4.80 21.22 26.60
N GLU A 30 4.92 22.44 26.09
CA GLU A 30 4.21 23.58 26.64
C GLU A 30 2.70 23.38 26.56
N ARG A 31 1.97 23.99 27.50
CA ARG A 31 0.52 23.97 27.49
C ARG A 31 -0.01 24.54 26.16
N GLY A 32 -0.85 23.77 25.47
CA GLY A 32 -1.44 24.13 24.17
C GLY A 32 -0.63 23.70 22.94
N TYR A 33 0.68 23.41 23.06
CA TYR A 33 1.51 23.05 21.90
C TYR A 33 1.20 21.66 21.35
N GLY A 34 0.70 20.76 22.21
CA GLY A 34 0.29 19.41 21.80
C GLY A 34 -0.78 19.41 20.69
N HIS A 35 -1.78 20.29 20.77
CA HIS A 35 -2.80 20.40 19.73
C HIS A 35 -2.25 20.98 18.43
N THR A 36 -1.42 22.02 18.51
CA THR A 36 -0.81 22.65 17.33
C THR A 36 0.06 21.66 16.56
N LEU A 37 0.97 20.98 17.25
CA LEU A 37 1.85 20.00 16.63
C LEU A 37 1.08 18.75 16.19
N GLY A 38 0.19 18.22 17.04
CA GLY A 38 -0.59 17.02 16.72
C GLY A 38 -1.48 17.22 15.49
N ASN A 39 -2.13 18.38 15.35
CA ASN A 39 -2.92 18.69 14.17
C ASN A 39 -2.03 18.87 12.92
N ALA A 40 -0.88 19.53 13.05
CA ALA A 40 0.07 19.67 11.94
C ALA A 40 0.57 18.31 11.45
N LEU A 41 1.06 17.46 12.37
CA LEU A 41 1.51 16.10 12.06
C LEU A 41 0.40 15.25 11.46
N ARG A 42 -0.80 15.25 12.04
CA ARG A 42 -1.96 14.51 11.50
C ARG A 42 -2.25 14.92 10.06
N ARG A 43 -2.24 16.22 9.76
CA ARG A 43 -2.49 16.71 8.40
C ARG A 43 -1.39 16.25 7.45
N THR A 44 -0.13 16.45 7.81
CA THR A 44 1.00 16.05 6.97
C THR A 44 1.04 14.54 6.71
N LEU A 45 0.80 13.72 7.73
CA LEU A 45 0.80 12.26 7.62
C LEU A 45 -0.38 11.72 6.79
N LEU A 46 -1.51 12.43 6.73
CA LEU A 46 -2.70 12.01 5.98
C LEU A 46 -2.76 12.54 4.55
N SER A 47 -1.85 13.45 4.14
CA SER A 47 -1.97 14.13 2.84
C SER A 47 -0.71 14.15 1.98
N SER A 48 0.45 13.74 2.53
CA SER A 48 1.74 14.02 1.90
C SER A 48 2.77 12.94 2.14
N MET A 49 2.33 11.75 2.55
CA MET A 49 3.24 10.63 2.74
C MET A 49 3.65 10.06 1.38
N PRO A 50 4.97 9.90 1.12
CA PRO A 50 5.42 9.18 -0.04
C PRO A 50 5.07 7.70 0.12
N GLY A 51 4.59 7.08 -0.94
CA GLY A 51 4.26 5.66 -0.98
C GLY A 51 4.29 5.12 -2.40
N TYR A 52 4.23 3.80 -2.52
CA TYR A 52 4.17 3.11 -3.80
C TYR A 52 2.81 2.44 -3.94
N ALA A 53 2.19 2.59 -5.10
CA ALA A 53 0.89 1.98 -5.38
C ALA A 53 0.79 1.60 -6.87
N ALA A 54 -0.11 0.65 -7.17
CA ALA A 54 -0.47 0.35 -8.54
C ALA A 54 -1.19 1.55 -9.17
N THR A 55 -0.68 2.06 -10.29
CA THR A 55 -1.24 3.21 -11.01
C THR A 55 -1.94 2.80 -12.29
N GLU A 56 -1.39 1.84 -13.02
CA GLU A 56 -1.95 1.31 -14.26
C GLU A 56 -1.92 -0.21 -14.25
N VAL A 57 -2.93 -0.82 -14.88
CA VAL A 57 -3.04 -2.27 -15.02
C VAL A 57 -3.45 -2.59 -16.44
N LYS A 58 -2.74 -3.52 -17.06
CA LYS A 58 -3.08 -4.07 -18.38
C LYS A 58 -3.43 -5.54 -18.22
N ILE A 59 -4.69 -5.88 -18.46
CA ILE A 59 -5.20 -7.25 -18.30
C ILE A 59 -5.48 -7.85 -19.69
N THR A 60 -5.01 -9.07 -19.92
CA THR A 60 -5.20 -9.75 -21.21
C THR A 60 -6.67 -10.12 -21.40
N GLY A 61 -7.24 -9.76 -22.55
CA GLY A 61 -8.64 -10.07 -22.88
C GLY A 61 -9.66 -9.07 -22.34
N VAL A 62 -9.23 -8.03 -21.63
CA VAL A 62 -10.08 -6.96 -21.09
C VAL A 62 -9.93 -5.71 -21.94
N LEU A 63 -11.03 -5.21 -22.51
CA LEU A 63 -11.04 -3.97 -23.29
C LEU A 63 -11.36 -2.75 -22.42
N HIS A 64 -12.21 -2.92 -21.41
CA HIS A 64 -12.67 -1.86 -20.52
C HIS A 64 -12.99 -2.40 -19.12
N GLU A 65 -13.05 -1.51 -18.14
CA GLU A 65 -13.18 -1.81 -16.71
C GLU A 65 -14.51 -2.46 -16.31
N TYR A 66 -15.58 -2.30 -17.10
CA TYR A 66 -16.90 -2.89 -16.82
C TYR A 66 -17.09 -4.30 -17.41
N SER A 67 -16.03 -4.91 -17.92
CA SER A 67 -16.12 -6.26 -18.50
C SER A 67 -15.90 -7.34 -17.43
N THR A 68 -16.31 -8.56 -17.77
CA THR A 68 -16.02 -9.76 -16.99
C THR A 68 -14.95 -10.58 -17.70
N LEU A 69 -14.24 -11.42 -16.95
CA LEU A 69 -13.24 -12.35 -17.48
C LEU A 69 -13.74 -13.78 -17.33
N ASP A 70 -13.77 -14.53 -18.43
CA ASP A 70 -14.13 -15.93 -18.39
C ASP A 70 -13.16 -16.73 -17.52
N GLY A 71 -13.70 -17.43 -16.53
CA GLY A 71 -12.90 -18.24 -15.60
C GLY A 71 -12.32 -17.47 -14.40
N VAL A 72 -12.67 -16.20 -14.23
CA VAL A 72 -12.41 -15.40 -13.03
C VAL A 72 -13.74 -15.11 -12.34
N GLN A 73 -13.80 -15.25 -11.01
CA GLN A 73 -15.03 -15.06 -10.24
C GLN A 73 -15.41 -13.58 -10.08
N GLU A 74 -14.41 -12.71 -9.88
CA GLU A 74 -14.56 -11.27 -9.74
C GLU A 74 -14.75 -10.58 -11.10
N ASP A 75 -15.47 -9.46 -11.10
CA ASP A 75 -15.44 -8.55 -12.25
C ASP A 75 -14.15 -7.73 -12.28
N VAL A 76 -13.92 -7.01 -13.39
CA VAL A 76 -12.69 -6.22 -13.55
C VAL A 76 -12.62 -5.06 -12.55
N VAL A 77 -13.74 -4.48 -12.12
CA VAL A 77 -13.77 -3.38 -11.14
C VAL A 77 -13.32 -3.88 -9.77
N ASP A 78 -13.86 -5.01 -9.33
CA ASP A 78 -13.48 -5.69 -8.09
C ASP A 78 -12.00 -6.06 -8.11
N LEU A 79 -11.51 -6.57 -9.24
CA LEU A 79 -10.09 -6.89 -9.41
C LEU A 79 -9.22 -5.62 -9.28
N LEU A 80 -9.59 -4.51 -9.93
CA LEU A 80 -8.89 -3.24 -9.80
C LEU A 80 -8.92 -2.71 -8.36
N LEU A 81 -10.03 -2.90 -7.63
CA LEU A 81 -10.14 -2.53 -6.23
C LEU A 81 -9.23 -3.39 -5.35
N ASN A 82 -9.18 -4.70 -5.58
CA ASN A 82 -8.31 -5.62 -4.85
C ASN A 82 -6.84 -5.29 -5.07
N LEU A 83 -6.45 -4.89 -6.29
CA LEU A 83 -5.08 -4.46 -6.58
C LEU A 83 -4.66 -3.22 -5.78
N LYS A 84 -5.59 -2.32 -5.44
CA LYS A 84 -5.30 -1.17 -4.55
C LYS A 84 -5.00 -1.58 -3.10
N GLY A 85 -5.39 -2.80 -2.70
CA GLY A 85 -5.10 -3.35 -1.37
C GLY A 85 -3.68 -3.93 -1.23
N ILE A 86 -2.93 -4.04 -2.32
CA ILE A 86 -1.56 -4.57 -2.29
C ILE A 86 -0.61 -3.50 -1.74
N VAL A 87 0.19 -3.89 -0.75
CA VAL A 87 1.19 -3.04 -0.11
C VAL A 87 2.56 -3.38 -0.70
N LEU A 88 3.14 -2.40 -1.40
CA LEU A 88 4.36 -2.55 -2.17
C LEU A 88 5.45 -1.64 -1.60
N LYS A 89 6.69 -2.10 -1.70
CA LYS A 89 7.87 -1.32 -1.38
C LYS A 89 8.93 -1.54 -2.45
N LEU A 90 9.34 -0.44 -3.09
CA LEU A 90 10.40 -0.46 -4.08
C LEU A 90 11.72 -0.02 -3.43
N HIS A 91 12.79 -0.68 -3.82
CA HIS A 91 14.15 -0.36 -3.41
C HIS A 91 14.87 0.32 -4.59
N ASN A 92 15.41 1.52 -4.40
CA ASN A 92 16.23 2.25 -5.37
C ASN A 92 15.56 2.59 -6.72
N ARG A 93 14.22 2.59 -6.80
CA ARG A 93 13.44 2.95 -8.00
C ARG A 93 12.15 3.68 -7.63
N ASP A 94 11.69 4.51 -8.56
CA ASP A 94 10.42 5.25 -8.44
C ASP A 94 9.29 4.60 -9.24
N GLU A 95 9.60 3.68 -10.16
CA GLU A 95 8.64 2.93 -10.97
C GLU A 95 9.10 1.48 -11.19
N ALA A 96 8.14 0.55 -11.25
CA ALA A 96 8.35 -0.84 -11.64
C ALA A 96 7.16 -1.40 -12.42
N LEU A 97 7.43 -2.32 -13.36
CA LEU A 97 6.41 -3.08 -14.06
C LEU A 97 6.45 -4.53 -13.59
N LEU A 98 5.35 -4.99 -12.99
CA LEU A 98 5.19 -6.33 -12.44
C LEU A 98 4.30 -7.18 -13.37
N SER A 99 4.54 -8.49 -13.37
CA SER A 99 3.78 -9.46 -14.16
C SER A 99 3.10 -10.44 -13.21
N LEU A 100 1.80 -10.69 -13.43
CA LEU A 100 1.03 -11.69 -12.69
C LEU A 100 0.42 -12.66 -13.71
N LYS A 101 0.87 -13.92 -13.66
CA LYS A 101 0.40 -14.99 -14.52
C LYS A 101 0.03 -16.20 -13.69
N LYS A 102 -1.26 -16.50 -13.64
CA LYS A 102 -1.78 -17.69 -12.95
C LYS A 102 -2.79 -18.41 -13.82
N SER A 103 -2.79 -19.73 -13.75
CA SER A 103 -3.68 -20.60 -14.53
C SER A 103 -4.09 -21.79 -13.69
N GLY A 104 -5.29 -22.30 -13.92
CA GLY A 104 -5.87 -23.38 -13.13
C GLY A 104 -6.72 -22.86 -11.99
N GLU A 105 -7.52 -23.77 -11.42
CA GLU A 105 -8.45 -23.46 -10.34
C GLU A 105 -7.72 -23.06 -9.05
N GLY A 106 -8.17 -21.99 -8.39
CA GLY A 106 -7.65 -21.59 -7.09
C GLY A 106 -7.58 -20.08 -6.87
N VAL A 107 -7.08 -19.70 -5.71
CA VAL A 107 -6.94 -18.30 -5.29
C VAL A 107 -5.68 -17.69 -5.91
N VAL A 108 -5.82 -16.48 -6.45
CA VAL A 108 -4.71 -15.62 -6.87
C VAL A 108 -4.43 -14.61 -5.77
N THR A 109 -3.21 -14.61 -5.28
CA THR A 109 -2.73 -13.78 -4.18
C THR A 109 -1.64 -12.82 -4.66
N ALA A 110 -1.32 -11.79 -3.87
CA ALA A 110 -0.22 -10.88 -4.16
C ALA A 110 1.14 -11.61 -4.22
N GLY A 111 1.30 -12.70 -3.47
CA GLY A 111 2.51 -13.54 -3.53
C GLY A 111 2.71 -14.28 -4.85
N ASP A 112 1.68 -14.37 -5.71
CA ASP A 112 1.79 -14.98 -7.05
C ASP A 112 2.36 -14.01 -8.10
N ILE A 113 2.58 -12.74 -7.75
CA ILE A 113 3.21 -11.76 -8.64
C ILE A 113 4.68 -12.14 -8.83
N GLU A 114 5.16 -12.09 -10.08
CA GLU A 114 6.53 -12.45 -10.42
C GLU A 114 7.53 -11.58 -9.62
N PRO A 115 8.43 -12.18 -8.84
CA PRO A 115 9.32 -11.44 -7.96
C PRO A 115 10.37 -10.69 -8.77
N MET A 116 10.47 -9.38 -8.53
CA MET A 116 11.55 -8.54 -9.02
C MET A 116 12.48 -8.20 -7.85
N HIS A 117 13.80 -8.28 -8.04
CA HIS A 117 14.79 -8.09 -6.95
C HIS A 117 14.63 -6.78 -6.15
N ASP A 118 14.12 -5.74 -6.80
CA ASP A 118 13.97 -4.41 -6.23
C ASP A 118 12.54 -4.14 -5.71
N VAL A 119 11.66 -5.14 -5.69
CA VAL A 119 10.25 -5.01 -5.29
C VAL A 119 9.92 -6.00 -4.17
N GLU A 120 9.43 -5.46 -3.07
CA GLU A 120 9.00 -6.19 -1.88
C GLU A 120 7.48 -6.07 -1.74
N ILE A 121 6.81 -7.23 -1.66
CA ILE A 121 5.37 -7.34 -1.41
C ILE A 121 5.19 -7.58 0.10
N VAL A 122 4.60 -6.63 0.80
CA VAL A 122 4.50 -6.64 2.27
C VAL A 122 3.37 -7.57 2.75
N ASN A 123 2.28 -7.67 1.99
CA ASN A 123 1.13 -8.52 2.28
C ASN A 123 0.93 -9.61 1.20
N PRO A 124 1.81 -10.63 1.13
CA PRO A 124 1.75 -11.66 0.09
C PRO A 124 0.44 -12.46 0.09
N ASP A 125 -0.21 -12.62 1.25
CA ASP A 125 -1.46 -13.35 1.40
C ASP A 125 -2.70 -12.58 0.91
N HIS A 126 -2.53 -11.32 0.45
CA HIS A 126 -3.64 -10.49 -0.02
C HIS A 126 -4.26 -11.10 -1.27
N VAL A 127 -5.56 -11.36 -1.22
CA VAL A 127 -6.30 -11.98 -2.32
C VAL A 127 -6.59 -10.95 -3.40
N ILE A 128 -6.27 -11.31 -4.64
CA ILE A 128 -6.53 -10.50 -5.82
C ILE A 128 -7.79 -11.00 -6.54
N ALA A 129 -7.90 -12.31 -6.75
CA ALA A 129 -8.98 -12.94 -7.50
C ALA A 129 -9.12 -14.44 -7.20
N HIS A 130 -10.22 -15.05 -7.62
CA HIS A 130 -10.46 -16.49 -7.59
C HIS A 130 -10.67 -17.02 -9.01
N LEU A 131 -9.90 -18.06 -9.38
CA LEU A 131 -10.00 -18.72 -10.69
C LEU A 131 -10.85 -19.98 -10.59
N ALA A 132 -11.77 -20.12 -11.53
CA ALA A 132 -12.53 -21.34 -11.75
C ALA A 132 -11.70 -22.39 -12.51
N ALA A 133 -12.22 -23.61 -12.66
CA ALA A 133 -11.57 -24.67 -13.42
C ALA A 133 -11.26 -24.24 -14.87
N GLY A 134 -9.97 -24.26 -15.23
CA GLY A 134 -9.49 -23.81 -16.54
C GLY A 134 -9.35 -22.29 -16.69
N GLY A 135 -9.63 -21.52 -15.63
CA GLY A 135 -9.43 -20.07 -15.60
C GLY A 135 -7.97 -19.67 -15.75
N LYS A 136 -7.76 -18.51 -16.38
CA LYS A 136 -6.43 -17.92 -16.57
C LYS A 136 -6.50 -16.42 -16.31
N LEU A 137 -5.50 -15.92 -15.60
CA LEU A 137 -5.29 -14.50 -15.37
C LEU A 137 -3.87 -14.13 -15.77
N ASP A 138 -3.76 -13.15 -16.66
CA ASP A 138 -2.49 -12.63 -17.19
C ASP A 138 -2.59 -11.10 -17.25
N MET A 139 -1.86 -10.44 -16.36
CA MET A 139 -1.86 -8.98 -16.27
C MET A 139 -0.46 -8.41 -16.02
N GLN A 140 -0.27 -7.18 -16.46
CA GLN A 140 0.87 -6.34 -16.11
C GLN A 140 0.40 -5.19 -15.21
N ILE A 141 1.12 -4.97 -14.11
CA ILE A 141 0.80 -3.97 -13.10
C ILE A 141 1.95 -2.97 -13.07
N LYS A 142 1.66 -1.71 -13.37
CA LYS A 142 2.61 -0.62 -13.23
C LYS A 142 2.48 -0.03 -11.83
N VAL A 143 3.61 0.08 -11.15
CA VAL A 143 3.73 0.59 -9.78
C VAL A 143 4.58 1.85 -9.83
N GLU A 144 4.08 2.94 -9.26
CA GLU A 144 4.79 4.22 -9.22
C GLU A 144 4.82 4.79 -7.80
N GLN A 145 5.86 5.58 -7.54
CA GLN A 145 5.94 6.42 -6.36
C GLN A 145 4.99 7.60 -6.49
N GLY A 146 4.16 7.81 -5.48
CA GLY A 146 3.25 8.92 -5.39
C GLY A 146 3.28 9.58 -4.03
N ARG A 147 2.45 10.61 -3.89
CA ARG A 147 2.08 11.22 -2.62
C ARG A 147 0.57 11.35 -2.57
N GLY A 148 0.00 11.08 -1.41
CA GLY A 148 -1.43 11.14 -1.15
C GLY A 148 -1.69 11.36 0.32
#